data_AF-A0A0U5ARP1-F1
#
_entry.id   AF-A0A0U5ARP1-F1
#
_cell.length_a   1.000
_cell.length_b   1.000
_cell.length_c   1.000
_cell.angle_alpha   90.00
_cell.angle_beta   90.00
_cell.angle_gamma   90.00
#
_symmetry.space_group_name_H-M   'P 1'
#
loop_
_entity.id
_entity.type
_entity.pdbx_description
1 polymer ?
#
loop_
_entity_poly.entity_id
_entity_poly.type
_entity_poly.pdbx_seq_one_letter_code
_entity_poly.pdbx_strand_id
1 'polypeptide(L)'
;MKIGHYIVETRNTVRKIAKEFGVSKSTVHKDLTERLPEINPELANEVKEILEYHKSVRHLRGGEATKIKYKRKSRSYRKEEAEELA
;
A
#
# COMPACT_ATOMS: atom_id res chain seq x y z
N MET A 1 -10.80 7.63 15.35
CA MET A 1 -11.39 8.28 14.15
C MET A 1 -10.39 8.90 13.17
N LYS A 2 -9.09 9.08 13.49
CA LYS A 2 -8.14 9.74 12.58
C LYS A 2 -7.84 8.97 11.28
N ILE A 3 -7.78 7.64 11.33
CA ILE A 3 -7.37 6.80 10.19
C ILE A 3 -8.39 6.83 9.03
N GLY A 4 -9.69 6.82 9.35
CA GLY A 4 -10.77 6.86 8.35
C GLY A 4 -10.81 8.17 7.56
N HIS A 5 -10.64 9.31 8.23
CA HIS A 5 -10.58 10.61 7.55
C HIS A 5 -9.28 10.74 6.75
N TYR A 6 -8.17 10.28 7.33
CA TYR A 6 -6.87 10.33 6.67
C TYR A 6 -6.81 9.53 5.36
N ILE A 7 -7.47 8.38 5.28
CA ILE A 7 -7.50 7.60 4.02
C ILE A 7 -8.34 8.29 2.95
N VAL A 8 -9.42 9.00 3.33
CA VAL A 8 -10.25 9.77 2.41
C VAL A 8 -9.49 10.99 1.89
N GLU A 9 -8.82 11.73 2.78
CA GLU A 9 -8.03 12.92 2.42
C GLU A 9 -6.82 12.57 1.54
N THR A 10 -6.04 11.56 1.93
CA THR A 10 -4.78 11.24 1.25
C THR A 10 -4.94 10.27 0.09
N ARG A 11 -6.08 9.55 0.03
CA ARG A 11 -6.35 8.45 -0.93
C ARG A 11 -5.20 7.45 -1.03
N ASN A 12 -4.43 7.29 0.06
CA ASN A 12 -3.29 6.40 0.10
C ASN A 12 -3.71 4.95 0.31
N THR A 13 -2.83 4.00 -0.04
CA THR A 13 -3.07 2.58 0.25
C THR A 13 -2.93 2.28 1.74
N VAL A 14 -3.66 1.25 2.21
CA VAL A 14 -3.54 0.68 3.57
C VAL A 14 -2.08 0.43 3.98
N ARG A 15 -1.22 -0.03 3.05
CA ARG A 15 0.19 -0.29 3.34
C ARG A 15 0.99 0.98 3.65
N LYS A 16 0.68 2.10 3.00
CA LYS A 16 1.37 3.38 3.19
C LYS A 16 0.92 4.02 4.50
N ILE A 17 -0.39 4.02 4.74
CA ILE A 17 -0.99 4.48 6.00
C ILE A 17 -0.45 3.65 7.17
N ALA A 18 -0.38 2.32 7.06
CA ALA A 18 0.20 1.47 8.10
C ALA A 18 1.63 1.88 8.48
N LYS A 19 2.46 2.28 7.49
CA LYS A 19 3.82 2.78 7.75
C LYS A 19 3.82 4.15 8.44
N GLU A 20 2.96 5.07 8.00
CA GLU A 20 2.87 6.42 8.57
C GLU A 20 2.36 6.40 10.02
N PHE A 21 1.41 5.53 10.32
CA PHE A 21 0.83 5.38 11.66
C PHE A 21 1.59 4.38 12.55
N GLY A 22 2.66 3.75 12.05
CA GLY A 22 3.48 2.81 12.83
C GLY A 22 2.74 1.53 13.25
N VAL A 23 1.69 1.15 12.53
CA VAL A 23 0.84 -0.02 12.84
C VAL A 23 0.92 -1.07 11.74
N SER A 24 0.45 -2.28 12.05
CA SER A 24 0.43 -3.34 11.04
C SER A 24 -0.68 -3.09 10.00
N LYS A 25 -0.45 -3.56 8.76
CA LYS A 25 -1.48 -3.54 7.70
C LYS A 25 -2.77 -4.24 8.17
N SER A 26 -2.65 -5.34 8.92
CA SER A 26 -3.79 -6.11 9.41
C SER A 26 -4.61 -5.30 10.42
N THR A 27 -3.92 -4.59 11.31
CA THR A 27 -4.55 -3.69 12.30
C THR A 27 -5.35 -2.59 11.60
N VAL A 28 -4.78 -1.92 10.60
CA VAL A 28 -5.49 -0.89 9.83
C VAL A 28 -6.68 -1.49 9.09
N HIS A 29 -6.52 -2.68 8.50
CA HIS A 29 -7.61 -3.31 7.75
C HIS A 29 -8.79 -3.65 8.66
N LYS A 30 -8.54 -4.25 9.83
CA LYS A 30 -9.58 -4.53 10.82
C LYS A 30 -10.29 -3.26 11.29
N ASP A 31 -9.52 -2.21 11.58
CA ASP A 31 -10.10 -0.93 12.00
C ASP A 31 -11.05 -0.35 10.93
N LEU A 32 -10.67 -0.45 9.65
CA LEU A 32 -11.44 0.12 8.54
C LEU A 32 -12.64 -0.74 8.12
N THR A 33 -12.56 -2.08 8.21
CA THR A 33 -13.63 -2.96 7.73
C THR A 33 -14.56 -3.48 8.82
N GLU A 34 -14.09 -3.58 10.06
CA GLU A 34 -14.90 -4.10 11.19
C GLU A 34 -15.37 -2.93 12.07
N ARG A 35 -14.45 -2.07 12.54
CA ARG A 35 -14.78 -1.03 13.54
C ARG A 35 -15.36 0.25 12.96
N LEU A 36 -14.92 0.66 11.76
CA LEU A 36 -15.37 1.91 11.15
C LEU A 36 -16.86 1.92 10.78
N PRO A 37 -17.44 0.84 10.21
CA PRO A 37 -18.88 0.80 9.89
C PRO A 37 -19.79 0.93 11.12
N GLU A 38 -19.36 0.41 12.28
CA GLU A 38 -20.12 0.52 13.54
C GLU A 38 -20.15 1.95 14.08
N ILE A 39 -19.10 2.72 13.81
CA ILE A 39 -18.93 4.08 14.34
C ILE A 39 -19.45 5.14 13.37
N ASN A 40 -19.12 5.01 12.08
CA ASN A 40 -19.53 5.93 11.03
C ASN A 40 -19.70 5.18 9.69
N PRO A 41 -20.93 4.81 9.32
CA PRO A 41 -21.22 4.06 8.10
C PRO A 41 -20.99 4.88 6.81
N GLU A 42 -21.19 6.20 6.83
CA GLU A 42 -20.92 7.06 5.67
C GLU A 42 -19.44 7.06 5.32
N LEU A 43 -18.59 7.32 6.32
CA LEU A 43 -17.15 7.32 6.13
C LEU A 43 -16.64 5.94 5.70
N ALA A 44 -17.23 4.86 6.22
CA ALA A 44 -16.88 3.50 5.81
C ALA A 44 -17.16 3.24 4.32
N ASN A 45 -18.22 3.81 3.76
CA ASN A 45 -18.52 3.70 2.32
C ASN A 45 -17.46 4.41 1.47
N GLU A 46 -17.05 5.63 1.84
CA GLU A 46 -15.99 6.36 1.14
C GLU A 46 -14.66 5.59 1.16
N VAL A 47 -14.28 5.05 2.32
CA VAL A 47 -13.10 4.21 2.45
C VAL A 47 -13.20 2.97 1.56
N LYS A 48 -14.38 2.34 1.51
CA LYS A 48 -14.62 1.14 0.72
C LYS A 48 -14.39 1.41 -0.77
N GLU A 49 -14.87 2.53 -1.30
CA GLU A 49 -14.64 2.92 -2.71
C GLU A 49 -13.14 3.07 -3.02
N ILE A 50 -12.38 3.72 -2.13
CA ILE A 50 -10.93 3.89 -2.29
C ILE A 50 -10.21 2.54 -2.27
N LEU A 51 -10.65 1.61 -1.41
CA LEU A 51 -10.10 0.26 -1.36
C LEU A 51 -10.42 -0.53 -2.63
N GLU A 52 -11.64 -0.41 -3.15
CA GLU A 52 -12.09 -1.03 -4.40
C GLU A 52 -11.26 -0.52 -5.60
N TYR A 53 -11.08 0.80 -5.69
CA TYR A 53 -10.21 1.42 -6.68
C TYR A 53 -8.79 0.83 -6.62
N HIS A 54 -8.19 0.77 -5.44
CA HIS A 54 -6.86 0.20 -5.27
C HIS A 54 -6.76 -1.30 -5.60
N LYS A 55 -7.84 -2.07 -5.42
CA LYS A 55 -7.91 -3.47 -5.87
C LYS A 55 -7.93 -3.51 -7.40
N SER A 56 -8.74 -2.68 -8.04
CA SER A 56 -8.87 -2.66 -9.51
C SER A 56 -7.54 -2.35 -10.19
N VAL A 57 -6.75 -1.39 -9.69
CA VAL A 57 -5.45 -1.00 -10.28
C VAL A 57 -4.25 -1.81 -9.75
N ARG A 58 -4.47 -2.77 -8.82
CA ARG A 58 -3.37 -3.51 -8.16
C ARG A 58 -2.49 -4.24 -9.16
N HIS A 59 -3.07 -4.80 -10.21
CA HIS A 59 -2.36 -5.60 -11.21
C HIS A 59 -1.30 -4.76 -11.96
N LEU A 60 -1.62 -3.51 -12.31
CA LEU A 60 -0.67 -2.56 -12.91
C LEU A 60 0.54 -2.33 -12.01
N ARG A 61 0.28 -2.05 -10.73
CA ARG A 61 1.33 -1.86 -9.71
C ARG A 61 2.15 -3.14 -9.47
N GLY A 62 1.50 -4.30 -9.58
CA GLY A 62 2.17 -5.61 -9.52
C GLY A 62 3.13 -5.82 -10.68
N GLY A 63 2.72 -5.46 -11.90
CA GLY A 63 3.59 -5.49 -13.08
C GLY A 63 4.80 -4.57 -12.94
N GLU A 64 4.59 -3.34 -12.48
CA GLU A 64 5.68 -2.39 -12.17
C GLU A 64 6.63 -2.92 -11.10
N ALA A 65 6.10 -3.52 -10.02
CA ALA A 65 6.91 -4.09 -8.96
C ALA A 65 7.82 -5.23 -9.47
N THR A 66 7.30 -6.10 -10.33
CA THR A 66 8.09 -7.15 -10.99
C THR A 66 9.17 -6.54 -11.87
N LYS A 67 8.83 -5.58 -12.75
CA LYS A 67 9.80 -4.88 -13.59
C LYS A 67 10.93 -4.24 -12.78
N ILE A 68 10.60 -3.58 -11.66
CA ILE A 68 11.58 -2.97 -10.75
C ILE A 68 12.45 -4.04 -10.09
N LYS A 69 11.88 -5.15 -9.61
CA LYS A 69 12.62 -6.25 -8.97
C LYS A 69 13.71 -6.78 -9.90
N TYR A 70 13.40 -7.09 -11.15
CA TYR A 70 14.37 -7.61 -12.11
C TYR A 70 15.37 -6.54 -12.58
N LYS A 71 14.95 -5.27 -12.74
CA LYS A 71 15.88 -4.16 -13.05
C LYS A 71 16.88 -3.89 -11.92
N ARG A 72 16.47 -4.03 -10.65
CA ARG A 72 17.38 -3.92 -9.50
C ARG A 72 18.33 -5.10 -9.44
N LYS A 73 17.83 -6.32 -9.66
CA LYS A 73 18.63 -7.54 -9.71
C LYS A 73 19.72 -7.46 -10.78
N SER A 74 19.40 -6.97 -11.98
CA SER A 74 20.40 -6.78 -13.06
C SER A 74 21.39 -5.64 -12.81
N ARG A 75 21.06 -4.67 -11.95
CA ARG A 75 22.02 -3.65 -11.50
C ARG A 75 22.92 -4.17 -10.39
N SER A 76 22.45 -5.06 -9.53
CA SER A 76 23.26 -5.74 -8.51
C SER A 76 24.34 -6.59 -9.17
N TYR A 77 23.95 -7.46 -10.11
CA TYR A 77 24.88 -8.33 -10.83
C TYR A 77 25.97 -7.56 -11.57
N ARG A 78 25.60 -6.48 -12.29
CA ARG A 78 26.60 -5.63 -12.97
C ARG A 78 27.52 -4.88 -12.00
N LYS A 79 27.12 -4.70 -10.74
CA LYS A 79 27.95 -4.07 -9.72
C LYS A 79 28.94 -5.08 -9.14
N GLU A 80 28.46 -6.28 -8.84
CA GLU A 80 29.27 -7.42 -8.35
C GLU A 80 30.35 -7.79 -9.38
N GLU A 81 29.99 -7.91 -10.66
CA GLU A 81 30.91 -8.22 -11.75
C GLU A 81 31.97 -7.12 -11.98
N ALA A 82 31.61 -5.85 -11.75
CA ALA A 82 32.54 -4.73 -11.84
C ALA A 82 33.48 -4.61 -10.62
N GLU A 83 33.04 -5.05 -9.44
CA GLU A 83 33.89 -5.15 -8.24
C GLU A 83 34.84 -6.35 -8.31
N GLU A 84 34.44 -7.45 -8.95
CA GLU A 84 35.30 -8.65 -9.11
C GLU A 84 36.40 -8.46 -10.18
N LEU A 85 36.19 -7.55 -11.14
CA LEU A 85 37.15 -7.20 -12.19
C LEU A 85 38.10 -6.04 -11.81
N ALA A 86 37.94 -5.43 -10.63
CA ALA A 86 38.72 -4.30 -10.13
C ALA A 86 39.76 -4.74 -9.09
#